data_AF-A0A2H0L3M0-F1
#
_entry.id   AF-A0A2H0L3M0-F1
#
_cell.length_a   1.000
_cell.length_b   1.000
_cell.length_c   1.000
_cell.angle_alpha   90.00
_cell.angle_beta   90.00
_cell.angle_gamma   90.00
#
_symmetry.space_group_name_H-M   'P 1'
#
loop_
_entity.id
_entity.type
_entity.pdbx_description
1 polymer ?
#
loop_
_entity_poly.entity_id
_entity_poly.type
_entity_poly.pdbx_seq_one_letter_code
_entity_poly.pdbx_strand_id
1 'polypeptide(L)' 'MIKLLKLFGTGQITLPKQWRNKFKTTHFIAEETPRGLLIKPLTEVQYYEIDEDNFGINFPTGIAAEELYKKLKQANEEIS' A
#
# COMPACT_ATOMS: atom_id res chain seq x y z
N MET A 1 -5.49 -16.09 -11.40
CA MET A 1 -4.41 -16.36 -12.38
C MET A 1 -3.11 -16.44 -11.61
N ILE A 2 -2.37 -17.55 -11.73
CA ILE A 2 -1.04 -17.72 -11.14
C ILE A 2 -0.01 -17.39 -12.21
N LYS A 3 1.00 -16.57 -11.89
CA LYS A 3 2.12 -16.23 -12.78
C LYS A 3 3.43 -16.53 -12.05
N LEU A 4 4.32 -17.26 -12.71
CA LEU A 4 5.68 -17.45 -12.22
C LEU A 4 6.47 -16.16 -12.41
N LEU A 5 7.15 -15.71 -11.35
CA LEU A 5 8.02 -14.53 -11.37
C LEU A 5 9.47 -14.97 -11.21
N LYS A 6 10.39 -14.22 -11.80
CA LYS A 6 11.83 -14.43 -11.68
C LYS A 6 12.48 -13.21 -11.02
N LEU A 7 13.42 -13.47 -10.12
CA LEU A 7 14.26 -12.43 -9.53
C LEU A 7 15.21 -11.85 -10.58
N PHE A 8 15.38 -10.53 -10.55
CA PHE A 8 16.32 -9.79 -11.37
C PHE A 8 17.30 -9.01 -10.48
N GLY A 9 18.57 -9.00 -10.87
CA GLY A 9 19.63 -8.31 -10.14
C GLY A 9 19.74 -8.76 -8.68
N THR A 10 19.70 -7.79 -7.77
CA THR A 10 19.93 -7.96 -6.32
C THR A 10 18.66 -8.28 -5.52
N GLY A 11 17.56 -8.66 -6.17
CA GLY A 11 16.34 -9.06 -5.45
C GLY A 11 15.01 -8.50 -5.97
N GLN A 12 15.01 -7.85 -7.14
CA GLN A 12 13.78 -7.27 -7.70
C GLN A 12 12.90 -8.35 -8.34
N ILE A 13 11.59 -8.28 -8.10
CA ILE A 13 10.59 -9.02 -8.88
C ILE A 13 9.68 -8.03 -9.59
N THR A 14 9.42 -8.27 -10.88
CA THR A 14 8.56 -7.39 -11.67
C THR A 14 7.12 -7.87 -11.59
N LEU A 15 6.23 -7.00 -11.10
CA LEU A 15 4.79 -7.27 -11.09
C LEU A 15 4.25 -7.36 -12.53
N PRO A 16 3.40 -8.37 -12.86
CA PRO A 16 2.81 -8.52 -14.18
C PRO A 16 2.07 -7.25 -14.64
N LYS A 17 2.20 -6.90 -15.93
CA LYS A 17 1.58 -5.69 -16.51
C LYS A 17 0.08 -5.55 -16.20
N GLN A 18 -0.67 -6.65 -16.29
CA GLN A 18 -2.10 -6.68 -15.99
C GLN A 18 -2.40 -6.30 -14.53
N TRP A 19 -1.53 -6.67 -13.61
CA TRP A 19 -1.70 -6.36 -12.19
C TRP A 19 -1.31 -4.90 -11.91
N ARG A 20 -0.22 -4.40 -12.50
CA ARG A 20 0.16 -2.98 -12.43
C ARG A 20 -0.93 -2.07 -12.98
N ASN A 21 -1.52 -2.42 -14.12
CA ASN A 21 -2.58 -1.62 -14.74
C ASN A 21 -3.92 -1.68 -13.99
N LYS A 22 -4.10 -2.63 -13.06
CA LYS A 22 -5.33 -2.74 -12.27
C LYS A 22 -5.44 -1.62 -11.23
N PHE A 23 -4.33 -1.05 -10.80
CA PHE A 23 -4.28 -0.06 -9.72
C PHE A 23 -3.67 1.25 -10.22
N LYS A 24 -4.28 2.38 -9.86
CA LYS A 24 -3.78 3.73 -10.18
C LYS A 24 -2.75 4.18 -9.13
N THR A 25 -1.67 3.42 -8.96
CA THR A 25 -0.59 3.76 -8.02
C THR A 25 0.73 3.16 -8.48
N THR A 26 1.83 3.81 -8.12
CA THR A 26 3.19 3.27 -8.28
C THR A 26 3.79 2.79 -6.95
N HIS A 27 3.08 3.03 -5.85
CA HIS A 27 3.51 2.67 -4.49
C HIS A 27 2.83 1.37 -4.03
N PHE A 28 3.62 0.47 -3.46
CA PHE A 28 3.15 -0.83 -2.96
C PHE A 28 3.79 -1.11 -1.60
N ILE A 29 3.03 -1.79 -0.73
CA ILE A 29 3.52 -2.29 0.55
C ILE A 29 3.77 -3.79 0.39
N ALA A 30 4.91 -4.24 0.88
CA ALA A 30 5.26 -5.64 1.01
C ALA A 30 5.27 -6.01 2.50
N GLU A 31 4.54 -7.06 2.86
CA GLU A 31 4.37 -7.53 4.22
C GLU A 31 4.69 -9.03 4.28
N GLU A 32 5.56 -9.42 5.21
CA GLU A 32 5.81 -10.84 5.46
C GLU A 32 4.66 -11.45 6.26
N THR A 33 4.19 -12.61 5.82
CA THR A 33 3.13 -13.37 6.49
C THR A 33 3.62 -14.82 6.70
N PRO A 34 2.97 -15.62 7.57
CA PRO A 34 3.34 -17.03 7.75
C PRO A 34 3.29 -17.88 6.47
N ARG A 35 2.61 -17.39 5.41
CA ARG A 35 2.47 -18.08 4.11
C ARG A 35 3.33 -17.46 3.01
N GLY A 36 4.18 -16.49 3.34
CA GLY A 36 5.07 -15.80 2.41
C GLY A 36 4.79 -14.31 2.29
N LEU A 37 5.20 -13.72 1.16
CA LEU A 37 5.16 -12.27 0.95
C LEU A 37 3.81 -11.83 0.37
N LEU A 38 3.18 -10.87 1.02
CA LEU A 38 1.96 -10.22 0.58
C LEU A 38 2.27 -8.82 0.05
N ILE A 39 1.95 -8.57 -1.22
CA ILE A 39 2.15 -7.27 -1.88
C ILE A 39 0.78 -6.63 -2.13
N LYS A 40 0.57 -5.43 -1.60
CA LYS A 40 -0.68 -4.67 -1.71
C LYS A 40 -0.41 -3.30 -2.36
N PRO A 41 -1.27 -2.82 -3.28
CA PRO A 41 -1.19 -1.44 -3.77
C PRO A 41 -1.46 -0.46 -2.63
N LEU A 42 -0.70 0.63 -2.58
CA LEU A 42 -1.01 1.75 -1.70
C LEU A 42 -1.80 2.78 -2.51
N THR A 43 -3.09 2.93 -2.19
CA THR A 43 -3.95 3.88 -2.89
C THR A 43 -3.58 5.30 -2.49
N GLU A 44 -3.21 6.13 -3.46
CA GLU A 44 -3.04 7.57 -3.29
C GLU A 44 -4.43 8.22 -3.27
N VAL A 45 -5.19 8.08 -2.18
CA VAL A 45 -6.53 8.68 -2.13
C VAL A 45 -6.44 10.13 -1.69
N GLN A 46 -6.92 11.03 -2.54
CA GLN A 46 -7.33 12.39 -2.16
C GLN A 46 -8.84 12.34 -1.92
N TYR A 47 -9.28 12.50 -0.68
CA TYR A 47 -10.70 12.61 -0.32
C TYR A 47 -11.07 14.09 -0.16
N TYR A 48 -12.20 14.51 -0.72
CA TYR A 48 -12.80 15.84 -0.55
C TYR A 48 -14.01 15.74 0.40
N GLU A 49 -14.23 16.78 1.22
CA GLU A 49 -15.43 16.93 2.05
C GLU A 49 -16.69 17.02 1.18
N ILE A 50 -17.71 16.26 1.57
CA ILE A 50 -19.08 16.36 1.08
C ILE A 50 -19.88 16.56 2.37
N ASP A 51 -20.44 17.75 2.58
CA ASP A 51 -21.50 18.15 3.55
C ASP A 51 -21.32 18.12 5.10
N GLU A 52 -22.10 19.00 5.76
CA GLU A 52 -22.04 19.42 7.20
C GLU A 52 -22.28 18.30 8.23
N ASP A 53 -22.83 17.16 7.81
CA ASP A 53 -23.14 16.01 8.67
C ASP A 53 -22.07 14.90 8.63
N ASN A 54 -21.05 15.03 7.76
CA ASN A 54 -20.04 14.01 7.53
C ASN A 54 -18.63 14.57 7.74
N PHE A 55 -17.92 14.10 8.78
CA PHE A 55 -16.54 14.49 9.01
C PHE A 55 -15.59 13.70 8.09
N GLY A 56 -14.96 14.39 7.13
CA GLY A 56 -13.91 13.83 6.27
C GLY A 56 -12.53 14.00 6.89
N ILE A 57 -11.80 12.90 7.13
CA ILE A 57 -10.41 12.97 7.59
C ILE A 57 -9.52 13.42 6.42
N ASN A 58 -8.98 14.63 6.52
CA ASN A 58 -8.02 15.17 5.57
C ASN A 58 -6.62 14.58 5.83
N PHE A 59 -6.08 13.85 4.85
CA PHE A 59 -4.64 13.63 4.76
C PHE A 59 -4.15 14.52 3.61
N PRO A 60 -3.67 15.75 3.89
CA PRO A 60 -3.25 16.69 2.87
C PRO A 60 -1.88 16.22 2.38
N THR A 61 -1.86 15.10 1.63
CA THR A 61 -0.68 14.35 1.15
C THR A 61 0.63 14.74 1.85
N GLY A 62 0.94 14.13 2.99
CA GLY A 62 2.08 14.60 3.80
C GLY A 62 2.71 13.58 4.71
N ILE A 63 2.50 12.30 4.46
CA ILE A 63 3.26 11.24 5.10
C ILE A 63 3.86 10.43 3.96
N ALA A 64 5.19 10.40 3.87
CA ALA A 64 5.86 9.51 2.94
C ALA A 64 5.34 8.08 3.17
N ALA A 65 5.23 7.24 2.14
CA ALA A 65 4.74 5.86 2.29
C ALA A 65 5.44 5.11 3.45
N GLU A 66 6.70 5.45 3.69
CA GLU A 66 7.50 4.96 4.80
C GLU A 66 7.03 5.48 6.19
N GLU A 67 6.68 6.76 6.30
CA GLU A 67 6.09 7.30 7.54
C GLU A 67 4.70 6.70 7.79
N LEU A 68 3.92 6.41 6.74
CA LEU A 68 2.59 5.81 6.91
C LEU A 68 2.75 4.40 7.45
N TYR A 69 3.68 3.65 6.86
CA TYR A 69 4.03 2.32 7.32
C TYR A 69 4.49 2.31 8.79
N LYS A 70 5.32 3.27 9.21
CA LYS A 70 5.76 3.40 10.61
C LYS A 70 4.59 3.66 11.56
N LYS A 71 3.68 4.55 11.21
CA LYS A 71 2.49 4.84 12.03
C LYS A 71 1.53 3.65 12.11
N LEU A 72 1.32 2.94 11.00
CA LEU A 72 0.50 1.72 10.99
C LEU A 72 1.09 0.61 11.86
N LYS A 73 2.42 0.45 11.86
CA LYS A 73 3.10 -0.52 12.73
C LYS A 73 2.89 -0.19 14.21
N GLN A 74 3.05 1.07 14.61
CA GLN A 74 2.85 1.51 15.99
C GLN A 74 1.42 1.29 16.48
N ALA A 75 0.42 1.66 15.67
CA ALA A 75 -0.99 1.48 16.05
C ALA A 75 -1.37 0.00 16.24
N ASN A 76 -0.73 -0.93 15.52
CA ASN A 76 -1.01 -2.36 15.62
C ASN A 76 -0.37 -3.01 16.87
N GLU A 77 0.72 -2.44 17.38
CA GLU A 77 1.36 -2.84 18.64
C GLU A 77 0.56 -2.36 19.86
N GLU A 78 -0.12 -1.21 19.80
CA GLU A 78 -0.95 -0.67 20.89
C GLU A 78 -2.30 -1.40 21.06
N ILE A 79 -2.74 -2.16 20.07
CA ILE A 79 -3.99 -2.94 20.09
C ILE A 79 -3.74 -4.40 20.54
N SER A 80 -2.48 -4.86 20.54
CA SER A 80 -2.08 -6.21 20.96
C SER A 80 -1.77 -6.29 22.45
#